data_AF-A0A6G3QF81-F1
#
_entry.id   AF-A0A6G3QF81-F1
#
_cell.length_a   1.000
_cell.length_b   1.000
_cell.length_c   1.000
_cell.angle_alpha   90.00
_cell.angle_beta   90.00
_cell.angle_gamma   90.00
#
_symmetry.space_group_name_H-M   'P 1'
#
loop_
_entity.id
_entity.type
_entity.pdbx_description
1 polymer ?
#
loop_
_entity_poly.entity_id
_entity_poly.type
_entity_poly.pdbx_seq_one_letter_code
_entity_poly.pdbx_strand_id
1 'polypeptide(L)'
;MSSPLERPSGATWHHLPAAAPLGLSFDAARLAAEVKGLADLKWRPNRPVHQNGLGEEDTFDWKIIPLRGPTGNVQRTDPGGAGLEDHLDTPVLGRCPYHAEVLAGIPAPLHSARLMALGPGAETHEHSDGHTNFPWGFLRLHIPIVTQPGAELTVDGQTYHWEAGRLWYADFDRLHIARNRGAERRIHLVVDTVPTPELMALFPAGFLDELPWSDVLMAREPLPLQPFEQLALRCHVDIPANFPDWSDDSGADPDDSLPGSVEVRDGRLTLCIAGEPRFGLVHIGNAEFRLQGWTEERTIVLDLDRAKPVARFRVRCGRSLDEYLRPAKPVAHASSTP
;
A
#
# COMPACT_ATOMS: atom_id res chain seq x y z
N MET A 1 28.08 -11.91 16.45
CA MET A 1 27.84 -12.51 15.12
C MET A 1 26.48 -13.17 15.20
N SER A 2 25.42 -12.38 15.06
CA SER A 2 24.08 -12.94 14.90
C SER A 2 23.95 -13.24 13.42
N SER A 3 23.74 -14.50 13.06
CA SER A 3 23.25 -14.82 11.72
C SER A 3 21.98 -13.98 11.46
N PRO A 4 21.76 -13.48 10.24
CA PRO A 4 20.45 -12.95 9.90
C PRO A 4 19.44 -14.05 10.23
N LEU A 5 18.45 -13.72 11.06
CA LEU A 5 17.26 -14.55 11.16
C LEU A 5 16.78 -14.71 9.72
N GLU A 6 16.74 -15.95 9.22
CA GLU A 6 15.93 -16.25 8.03
C GLU A 6 14.58 -15.60 8.33
N ARG A 7 14.22 -14.54 7.58
CA ARG A 7 12.88 -13.97 7.66
C ARG A 7 11.98 -15.18 7.43
N PRO A 8 11.14 -15.58 8.40
CA PRO A 8 10.29 -16.74 8.21
C PRO A 8 9.56 -16.49 6.90
N SER A 9 9.64 -17.44 5.97
CA SER A 9 8.83 -17.40 4.75
C SER A 9 7.44 -17.01 5.20
N GLY A 10 6.99 -15.80 4.80
CA GLY A 10 5.93 -15.06 5.50
C GLY A 10 4.81 -16.00 5.90
N ALA A 11 4.36 -15.94 7.16
CA ALA A 11 3.42 -16.89 7.75
C ALA A 11 2.37 -17.33 6.72
N THR A 12 2.52 -18.53 6.15
CA THR A 12 1.70 -18.88 5.01
C THR A 12 0.34 -19.30 5.53
N TRP A 13 -0.63 -18.40 5.45
CA TRP A 13 -1.99 -18.63 5.93
C TRP A 13 -2.80 -19.49 4.97
N HIS A 14 -2.21 -20.58 4.47
CA HIS A 14 -2.85 -21.51 3.55
C HIS A 14 -4.12 -22.14 4.14
N HIS A 15 -4.29 -22.12 5.47
CA HIS A 15 -5.53 -22.51 6.13
C HIS A 15 -6.69 -21.52 5.88
N LEU A 16 -6.38 -20.25 5.64
CA LEU A 16 -7.37 -19.25 5.19
C LEU A 16 -7.66 -19.42 3.69
N PRO A 17 -8.92 -19.20 3.28
CA PRO A 17 -9.27 -19.07 1.87
C PRO A 17 -8.39 -18.03 1.17
N ALA A 18 -7.89 -18.37 -0.03
CA ALA A 18 -7.04 -17.47 -0.81
C ALA A 18 -7.79 -16.23 -1.32
N ALA A 19 -9.12 -16.29 -1.40
CA ALA A 19 -10.00 -15.17 -1.71
C ALA A 19 -11.30 -15.24 -0.91
N ALA A 20 -11.89 -14.08 -0.61
CA ALA A 20 -13.12 -13.97 0.14
C ALA A 20 -14.06 -12.88 -0.43
N PRO A 21 -15.36 -13.18 -0.64
CA PRO A 21 -16.34 -12.17 -0.99
C PRO A 21 -16.71 -11.36 0.26
N LEU A 22 -16.47 -10.05 0.23
CA LEU A 22 -16.77 -9.15 1.33
C LEU A 22 -18.25 -8.75 1.31
N GLY A 23 -18.76 -8.25 2.44
CA GLY A 23 -20.16 -7.89 2.68
C GLY A 23 -20.68 -6.67 1.91
N LEU A 24 -20.04 -6.26 0.81
CA LEU A 24 -20.45 -5.14 -0.03
C LEU A 24 -20.65 -5.56 -1.48
N SER A 25 -21.71 -5.05 -2.10
CA SER A 25 -22.01 -5.17 -3.52
C SER A 25 -22.50 -3.83 -4.06
N PHE A 26 -22.13 -3.53 -5.31
CA PHE A 26 -22.42 -2.28 -6.01
C PHE A 26 -23.10 -2.55 -7.35
N ASP A 27 -23.72 -1.52 -7.94
CA ASP A 27 -24.38 -1.61 -9.25
C ASP A 27 -23.34 -1.69 -10.37
N ALA A 28 -23.06 -2.92 -10.82
CA ALA A 28 -22.11 -3.17 -11.89
C ALA A 28 -22.48 -2.47 -13.21
N ALA A 29 -23.77 -2.27 -13.50
CA ALA A 29 -24.22 -1.63 -14.73
C ALA A 29 -23.90 -0.13 -14.73
N ARG A 30 -24.08 0.55 -13.58
CA ARG A 30 -23.66 1.95 -13.40
C ARG A 30 -22.14 2.10 -13.51
N LEU A 31 -21.37 1.20 -12.90
CA LEU A 31 -19.91 1.17 -13.02
C LEU A 31 -19.49 0.98 -14.49
N ALA A 32 -20.06 0.00 -15.19
CA ALA A 32 -19.75 -0.27 -16.59
C ALA A 32 -20.13 0.92 -17.51
N ALA A 33 -21.24 1.61 -17.23
CA ALA A 33 -21.65 2.80 -17.97
C ALA A 33 -20.62 3.94 -17.84
N GLU A 34 -20.08 4.18 -16.64
CA GLU A 34 -19.04 5.18 -16.43
C GLU A 34 -17.73 4.79 -17.11
N VAL A 35 -17.33 3.50 -17.04
CA VAL A 35 -16.16 3.00 -17.78
C VAL A 35 -16.31 3.23 -19.29
N LYS A 36 -17.51 2.98 -19.84
CA LYS A 36 -17.82 3.29 -21.25
C LYS A 36 -17.71 4.78 -21.56
N GLY A 37 -18.08 5.64 -20.62
CA GLY A 37 -17.94 7.10 -20.69
C GLY A 37 -16.49 7.61 -20.70
N LEU A 38 -15.50 6.74 -20.47
CA LEU A 38 -14.07 7.02 -20.55
C LEU A 38 -13.44 6.55 -21.87
N ALA A 39 -14.23 6.25 -22.92
CA ALA A 39 -13.73 5.71 -24.18
C ALA A 39 -12.73 6.61 -24.93
N ASP A 40 -12.70 7.92 -24.63
CA ASP A 40 -11.73 8.88 -25.12
C ASP A 40 -10.35 8.78 -24.43
N LEU A 41 -10.28 8.13 -23.26
CA LEU A 41 -9.04 8.00 -22.51
C LEU A 41 -8.17 6.86 -23.03
N LYS A 42 -6.85 7.11 -23.01
CA LYS A 42 -5.86 6.07 -23.31
C LYS A 42 -5.70 5.15 -22.11
N TRP A 43 -6.12 3.90 -22.27
CA TRP A 43 -5.75 2.79 -21.40
C TRP A 43 -4.26 2.48 -21.56
N ARG A 44 -3.50 2.55 -20.47
CA ARG A 44 -2.02 2.44 -20.49
C ARG A 44 -1.54 1.08 -20.01
N PRO A 45 -0.42 0.54 -20.50
CA PRO A 45 0.17 -0.68 -19.95
C PRO A 45 0.38 -0.58 -18.42
N ASN A 46 0.24 -1.71 -17.74
CA ASN A 46 0.70 -1.80 -16.37
C ASN A 46 2.22 -1.59 -16.31
N ARG A 47 2.67 -0.91 -15.25
CA ARG A 47 4.08 -0.73 -14.93
C ARG A 47 4.25 -1.06 -13.45
N PRO A 48 5.01 -2.10 -13.10
CA PRO A 48 5.31 -2.38 -11.70
C PRO A 48 6.17 -1.25 -11.13
N VAL A 49 6.14 -1.09 -9.81
CA VAL A 49 6.99 -0.14 -9.09
C VAL A 49 7.94 -0.92 -8.19
N HIS A 50 9.20 -0.53 -8.24
CA HIS A 50 10.27 -1.05 -7.41
C HIS A 50 10.87 0.11 -6.61
N GLN A 51 11.73 -0.20 -5.64
CA GLN A 51 12.46 0.81 -4.86
C GLN A 51 13.19 1.87 -5.71
N ASN A 52 13.69 1.47 -6.89
CA ASN A 52 14.43 2.35 -7.80
C ASN A 52 13.53 3.10 -8.80
N GLY A 53 12.20 2.96 -8.68
CA GLY A 53 11.21 3.61 -9.53
C GLY A 53 10.37 2.63 -10.35
N LEU A 54 9.83 3.12 -11.46
CA LEU A 54 8.93 2.34 -12.32
C LEU A 54 9.70 1.34 -13.18
N GLY A 55 9.24 0.09 -13.18
CA GLY A 55 9.70 -0.98 -14.05
C GLY A 55 9.23 -0.82 -15.51
N GLU A 56 9.53 -1.85 -16.30
CA GLU A 56 9.14 -1.96 -17.71
C GLU A 56 7.63 -2.17 -17.87
N GLU A 57 7.11 -1.82 -19.05
CA GLU A 57 5.69 -2.02 -19.38
C GLU A 57 5.41 -3.50 -19.65
N ASP A 58 4.29 -4.01 -19.14
CA ASP A 58 3.83 -5.36 -19.48
C ASP A 58 3.48 -5.49 -20.96
N THR A 59 3.83 -6.64 -21.54
CA THR A 59 3.70 -6.90 -22.98
C THR A 59 2.34 -7.48 -23.40
N PHE A 60 1.58 -8.07 -22.46
CA PHE A 60 0.23 -8.57 -22.70
C PHE A 60 -0.83 -7.46 -22.59
N ASP A 61 -2.07 -7.70 -23.05
CA ASP A 61 -3.16 -6.69 -23.05
C ASP A 61 -3.74 -6.49 -21.64
N TRP A 62 -2.88 -6.06 -20.71
CA TRP A 62 -3.23 -5.58 -19.39
C TRP A 62 -3.08 -4.06 -19.36
N LYS A 63 -4.21 -3.36 -19.23
CA LYS A 63 -4.24 -1.91 -19.31
C LYS A 63 -4.95 -1.27 -18.12
N ILE A 64 -4.51 -0.07 -17.77
CA ILE A 64 -4.90 0.64 -16.55
C ILE A 64 -5.37 2.06 -16.88
N ILE A 65 -6.42 2.48 -16.17
CA ILE A 65 -6.76 3.89 -15.94
C ILE A 65 -6.70 4.15 -14.42
N PRO A 66 -5.78 5.00 -13.94
CA PRO A 66 -5.71 5.34 -12.52
C PRO A 66 -6.83 6.33 -12.14
N LEU A 67 -7.55 6.01 -11.06
CA LEU A 67 -8.55 6.87 -10.44
C LEU A 67 -8.00 7.57 -9.20
N ARG A 68 -7.05 6.94 -8.51
CA ARG A 68 -6.33 7.47 -7.34
C ARG A 68 -4.94 6.86 -7.27
N GLY A 69 -3.94 7.65 -6.90
CA GLY A 69 -2.56 7.18 -6.73
C GLY A 69 -1.58 8.33 -6.51
N PRO A 70 -0.26 8.08 -6.62
CA PRO A 70 0.76 9.07 -6.31
C PRO A 70 0.57 10.36 -7.12
N THR A 71 0.50 11.49 -6.41
CA THR A 71 0.27 12.85 -6.93
C THR A 71 -1.02 13.06 -7.74
N GLY A 72 -1.93 12.07 -7.80
CA GLY A 72 -3.11 12.12 -8.67
C GLY A 72 -2.76 12.10 -10.17
N ASN A 73 -1.59 11.57 -10.52
CA ASN A 73 -1.07 11.60 -11.88
C ASN A 73 -1.70 10.49 -12.76
N VAL A 74 -2.41 10.91 -13.81
CA VAL A 74 -3.06 10.01 -14.79
C VAL A 74 -2.10 9.14 -15.60
N GLN A 75 -0.80 9.42 -15.54
CA GLN A 75 0.25 8.66 -16.23
C GLN A 75 0.84 7.54 -15.36
N ARG A 76 0.59 7.55 -14.04
CA ARG A 76 1.08 6.54 -13.09
C ARG A 76 0.09 5.38 -13.04
N THR A 77 0.47 4.23 -13.58
CA THR A 77 -0.36 3.01 -13.59
C THR A 77 -0.05 2.06 -12.44
N ASP A 78 1.04 2.31 -11.72
CA ASP A 78 1.44 1.64 -10.48
C ASP A 78 0.59 2.11 -9.28
N PRO A 79 0.52 1.31 -8.20
CA PRO A 79 -0.16 1.71 -6.97
C PRO A 79 0.60 2.76 -6.14
N GLY A 80 1.88 3.01 -6.46
CA GLY A 80 2.79 3.78 -5.61
C GLY A 80 3.44 2.95 -4.51
N GLY A 81 4.09 3.64 -3.57
CA GLY A 81 4.78 3.05 -2.44
C GLY A 81 5.26 4.13 -1.48
N ALA A 82 6.14 3.76 -0.55
CA ALA A 82 6.72 4.72 0.38
C ALA A 82 7.50 5.82 -0.37
N GLY A 83 7.21 7.09 -0.08
CA GLY A 83 7.90 8.20 -0.72
C GLY A 83 7.55 9.57 -0.15
N LEU A 84 7.68 10.61 -0.97
CA LEU A 84 7.30 11.99 -0.63
C LEU A 84 5.86 12.33 -1.06
N GLU A 85 5.30 11.54 -1.97
CA GLU A 85 4.10 11.88 -2.71
C GLU A 85 2.84 11.56 -1.90
N ASP A 86 1.90 12.50 -1.85
CA ASP A 86 0.54 12.20 -1.40
C ASP A 86 -0.20 11.38 -2.46
N HIS A 87 -1.02 10.45 -2.01
CA HIS A 87 -1.90 9.69 -2.89
C HIS A 87 -3.22 10.44 -3.01
N LEU A 88 -3.51 10.89 -4.23
CA LEU A 88 -4.61 11.80 -4.53
C LEU A 88 -5.48 11.22 -5.64
N ASP A 89 -6.72 11.68 -5.67
CA ASP A 89 -7.64 11.33 -6.75
C ASP A 89 -7.16 11.98 -8.05
N THR A 90 -7.26 11.24 -9.15
CA THR A 90 -6.96 11.79 -10.47
C THR A 90 -8.16 12.59 -10.98
N PRO A 91 -7.96 13.53 -11.93
CA PRO A 91 -9.07 14.19 -12.60
C PRO A 91 -10.06 13.23 -13.30
N VAL A 92 -9.66 11.98 -13.55
CA VAL A 92 -10.54 10.96 -14.13
C VAL A 92 -11.64 10.57 -13.16
N LEU A 93 -11.36 10.49 -11.85
CA LEU A 93 -12.39 10.14 -10.86
C LEU A 93 -13.53 11.18 -10.84
N GLY A 94 -13.23 12.45 -11.09
CA GLY A 94 -14.23 13.51 -11.24
C GLY A 94 -15.20 13.31 -12.42
N ARG A 95 -14.89 12.42 -13.37
CA ARG A 95 -15.78 12.01 -14.47
C ARG A 95 -16.61 10.77 -14.15
N CYS A 96 -16.35 10.13 -13.00
CA CYS A 96 -16.95 8.87 -12.58
C CYS A 96 -17.57 9.02 -11.18
N PRO A 97 -18.65 9.80 -11.04
CA PRO A 97 -19.25 10.08 -9.73
C PRO A 97 -19.71 8.82 -8.99
N TYR A 98 -20.14 7.77 -9.69
CA TYR A 98 -20.49 6.51 -9.04
C TYR A 98 -19.26 5.73 -8.58
N HIS A 99 -18.16 5.73 -9.34
CA HIS A 99 -16.90 5.19 -8.80
C HIS A 99 -16.45 5.95 -7.56
N ALA A 100 -16.59 7.27 -7.52
CA ALA A 100 -16.26 8.08 -6.34
C ALA A 100 -17.14 7.70 -5.13
N GLU A 101 -18.45 7.51 -5.35
CA GLU A 101 -19.40 7.01 -4.34
C GLU A 101 -18.99 5.62 -3.82
N VAL A 102 -18.64 4.69 -4.71
CA VAL A 102 -18.18 3.34 -4.37
C VAL A 102 -16.90 3.36 -3.55
N LEU A 103 -15.90 4.16 -3.95
CA LEU A 103 -14.63 4.28 -3.23
C LEU A 103 -14.85 4.89 -1.84
N ALA A 104 -15.71 5.89 -1.71
CA ALA A 104 -16.07 6.49 -0.43
C ALA A 104 -16.85 5.52 0.50
N GLY A 105 -17.50 4.50 -0.07
CA GLY A 105 -18.20 3.46 0.67
C GLY A 105 -17.31 2.36 1.25
N ILE A 106 -16.03 2.28 0.86
CA ILE A 106 -15.05 1.35 1.46
C ILE A 106 -14.56 1.97 2.77
N PRO A 107 -14.81 1.33 3.94
CA PRO A 107 -14.58 1.96 5.25
C PRO A 107 -13.12 1.85 5.70
N ALA A 108 -12.19 2.28 4.84
CA ALA A 108 -10.76 2.29 5.11
C ALA A 108 -10.05 3.38 4.28
N PRO A 109 -8.90 3.90 4.75
CA PRO A 109 -8.03 4.76 3.95
C PRO A 109 -7.59 4.06 2.65
N LEU A 110 -7.70 4.76 1.52
CA LEU A 110 -7.33 4.23 0.21
C LEU A 110 -5.94 4.72 -0.20
N HIS A 111 -5.05 3.78 -0.55
CA HIS A 111 -3.76 4.08 -1.16
C HIS A 111 -3.92 4.34 -2.66
N SER A 112 -4.49 3.40 -3.41
CA SER A 112 -4.72 3.58 -4.84
C SER A 112 -6.03 2.95 -5.29
N ALA A 113 -6.57 3.46 -6.40
CA ALA A 113 -7.74 2.92 -7.06
C ALA A 113 -7.53 2.96 -8.57
N ARG A 114 -7.68 1.82 -9.24
CA ARG A 114 -7.30 1.63 -10.64
C ARG A 114 -8.34 0.80 -11.36
N LEU A 115 -8.78 1.25 -12.53
CA LEU A 115 -9.52 0.41 -13.47
C LEU A 115 -8.51 -0.44 -14.22
N MET A 116 -8.63 -1.76 -14.12
CA MET A 116 -7.66 -2.71 -14.68
C MET A 116 -8.38 -3.64 -15.65
N ALA A 117 -8.03 -3.49 -16.93
CA ALA A 117 -8.57 -4.23 -18.04
C ALA A 117 -7.63 -5.34 -18.50
N LEU A 118 -8.18 -6.53 -18.76
CA LEU A 118 -7.49 -7.65 -19.40
C LEU A 118 -8.19 -7.97 -20.73
N GLY A 119 -7.44 -7.94 -21.82
CA GLY A 119 -7.94 -8.16 -23.18
C GLY A 119 -8.44 -9.59 -23.44
N PRO A 120 -9.20 -9.82 -24.52
CA PRO A 120 -9.61 -11.16 -24.94
C PRO A 120 -8.41 -12.07 -25.19
N GLY A 121 -8.42 -13.26 -24.60
CA GLY A 121 -7.33 -14.24 -24.68
C GLY A 121 -6.06 -13.89 -23.89
N ALA A 122 -6.03 -12.75 -23.19
CA ALA A 122 -4.86 -12.35 -22.42
C ALA A 122 -4.76 -13.10 -21.08
N GLU A 123 -3.53 -13.35 -20.66
CA GLU A 123 -3.16 -14.04 -19.43
C GLU A 123 -1.95 -13.30 -18.83
N THR A 124 -1.96 -13.06 -17.52
CA THR A 124 -0.79 -12.54 -16.81
C THR A 124 0.25 -13.64 -16.65
N HIS A 125 1.47 -13.30 -16.28
CA HIS A 125 2.39 -14.31 -15.75
C HIS A 125 1.88 -14.81 -14.38
N GLU A 126 2.28 -16.03 -13.98
CA GLU A 126 2.10 -16.47 -12.61
C GLU A 126 3.14 -15.76 -11.72
N HIS A 127 2.67 -15.05 -10.68
CA HIS A 127 3.51 -14.22 -9.83
C HIS A 127 2.92 -14.08 -8.43
N SER A 128 3.69 -13.46 -7.54
CA SER A 128 3.27 -12.94 -6.24
C SER A 128 3.51 -11.43 -6.25
N ASP A 129 2.56 -10.66 -5.74
CA ASP A 129 2.68 -9.19 -5.71
C ASP A 129 3.65 -8.71 -4.61
N GLY A 130 3.79 -9.50 -3.55
CA GLY A 130 4.58 -9.16 -2.36
C GLY A 130 3.99 -8.01 -1.54
N HIS A 131 3.99 -8.15 -0.21
CA HIS A 131 3.58 -7.08 0.70
C HIS A 131 2.11 -6.62 0.58
N THR A 132 1.19 -7.50 0.14
CA THR A 132 -0.22 -7.17 -0.14
C THR A 132 -1.26 -7.86 0.77
N ASN A 133 -0.84 -8.39 1.92
CA ASN A 133 -1.72 -9.06 2.88
C ASN A 133 -1.57 -8.54 4.33
N PHE A 134 -2.36 -9.12 5.25
CA PHE A 134 -2.53 -8.58 6.61
C PHE A 134 -1.25 -8.40 7.49
N PRO A 135 -0.16 -9.22 7.43
CA PRO A 135 1.08 -8.98 8.15
C PRO A 135 1.80 -7.71 7.71
N TRP A 136 1.52 -7.23 6.50
CA TRP A 136 2.11 -6.01 5.95
C TRP A 136 1.20 -4.79 6.15
N GLY A 137 0.02 -4.99 6.74
CA GLY A 137 -0.97 -3.93 6.94
C GLY A 137 -1.52 -3.37 5.63
N PHE A 138 -1.53 -4.19 4.58
CA PHE A 138 -1.97 -3.83 3.24
C PHE A 138 -3.00 -4.83 2.75
N LEU A 139 -4.01 -4.36 2.03
CA LEU A 139 -5.03 -5.19 1.40
C LEU A 139 -5.30 -4.72 -0.02
N ARG A 140 -5.35 -5.67 -0.95
CA ARG A 140 -5.80 -5.43 -2.32
C ARG A 140 -7.20 -6.00 -2.52
N LEU A 141 -8.13 -5.11 -2.81
CA LEU A 141 -9.54 -5.39 -3.03
C LEU A 141 -9.88 -5.27 -4.52
N HIS A 142 -10.87 -6.04 -4.95
CA HIS A 142 -11.36 -6.03 -6.32
C HIS A 142 -12.87 -5.93 -6.36
N ILE A 143 -13.36 -5.16 -7.32
CA ILE A 143 -14.77 -5.13 -7.72
C ILE A 143 -14.81 -5.44 -9.22
N PRO A 144 -15.25 -6.64 -9.64
CA PRO A 144 -15.46 -6.94 -11.05
C PRO A 144 -16.53 -6.01 -11.64
N ILE A 145 -16.25 -5.35 -12.76
CA ILE A 145 -17.19 -4.44 -13.44
C ILE A 145 -17.73 -5.10 -14.70
N VAL A 146 -16.81 -5.48 -15.60
CA VAL A 146 -17.11 -6.26 -16.80
C VAL A 146 -16.44 -7.61 -16.62
N THR A 147 -17.25 -8.65 -16.46
CA THR A 147 -16.79 -10.01 -16.20
C THR A 147 -17.67 -11.01 -16.96
N GLN A 148 -17.13 -12.19 -17.23
CA GLN A 148 -17.75 -13.26 -18.01
C GLN A 148 -17.19 -14.60 -17.52
N PRO A 149 -17.84 -15.76 -17.77
CA PRO A 149 -17.37 -17.04 -17.22
C PRO A 149 -15.89 -17.38 -17.51
N GLY A 150 -15.32 -16.87 -18.61
CA GLY A 150 -13.90 -17.02 -18.95
C GLY A 150 -12.94 -16.01 -18.29
N ALA A 151 -13.44 -15.08 -17.47
CA ALA A 151 -12.65 -14.19 -16.64
C ALA A 151 -12.33 -14.91 -15.32
N GLU A 152 -11.12 -15.47 -15.26
CA GLU A 152 -10.65 -16.34 -14.21
C GLU A 152 -9.50 -15.68 -13.44
N LEU A 153 -9.47 -15.89 -12.12
CA LEU A 153 -8.30 -15.64 -11.29
C LEU A 153 -7.97 -16.94 -10.56
N THR A 154 -6.77 -17.48 -10.78
CA THR A 154 -6.27 -18.60 -9.99
C THR A 154 -5.35 -18.05 -8.91
N VAL A 155 -5.59 -18.37 -7.64
CA VAL A 155 -4.73 -18.03 -6.50
C VAL A 155 -4.46 -19.31 -5.72
N ASP A 156 -3.19 -19.63 -5.48
CA ASP A 156 -2.77 -20.82 -4.72
C ASP A 156 -3.40 -22.12 -5.28
N GLY A 157 -3.43 -22.22 -6.62
CA GLY A 157 -4.02 -23.35 -7.35
C GLY A 157 -5.56 -23.40 -7.39
N GLN A 158 -6.25 -22.48 -6.72
CA GLN A 158 -7.72 -22.40 -6.72
C GLN A 158 -8.21 -21.36 -7.73
N THR A 159 -9.07 -21.78 -8.67
CA THR A 159 -9.61 -20.88 -9.71
C THR A 159 -10.97 -20.33 -9.33
N TYR A 160 -11.09 -19.01 -9.49
CA TYR A 160 -12.28 -18.23 -9.17
C TYR A 160 -12.82 -17.52 -10.41
N HIS A 161 -14.13 -17.40 -10.47
CA HIS A 161 -14.83 -16.42 -11.29
C HIS A 161 -15.64 -15.52 -10.33
N TRP A 162 -15.31 -14.23 -10.28
CA TRP A 162 -15.94 -13.29 -9.37
C TRP A 162 -17.13 -12.57 -10.00
N GLU A 163 -18.22 -12.47 -9.23
CA GLU A 163 -19.47 -11.81 -9.61
C GLU A 163 -19.29 -10.30 -9.81
N ALA A 164 -19.95 -9.75 -10.84
CA ALA A 164 -19.97 -8.33 -11.11
C ALA A 164 -20.53 -7.52 -9.92
N GLY A 165 -19.87 -6.41 -9.58
CA GLY A 165 -20.27 -5.49 -8.53
C GLY A 165 -19.95 -5.94 -7.11
N ARG A 166 -19.62 -7.22 -6.88
CA ARG A 166 -19.25 -7.72 -5.55
C ARG A 166 -17.84 -7.26 -5.17
N LEU A 167 -17.64 -6.85 -3.92
CA LEU A 167 -16.32 -6.57 -3.37
C LEU A 167 -15.63 -7.88 -2.95
N TRP A 168 -14.39 -8.06 -3.38
CA TRP A 168 -13.57 -9.24 -3.10
C TRP A 168 -12.24 -8.84 -2.50
N TYR A 169 -11.76 -9.64 -1.55
CA TYR A 169 -10.37 -9.70 -1.15
C TYR A 169 -9.72 -10.94 -1.79
N ALA A 170 -8.44 -10.84 -2.14
CA ALA A 170 -7.58 -11.98 -2.39
C ALA A 170 -6.17 -11.74 -1.84
N ASP A 171 -5.53 -12.82 -1.43
CA ASP A 171 -4.15 -12.84 -0.92
C ASP A 171 -3.18 -12.94 -2.10
N PHE A 172 -2.80 -11.80 -2.69
CA PHE A 172 -1.91 -11.73 -3.85
C PHE A 172 -0.43 -11.94 -3.50
N ASP A 173 -0.10 -12.12 -2.21
CA ASP A 173 1.21 -12.64 -1.81
C ASP A 173 1.36 -14.13 -2.16
N ARG A 174 0.24 -14.84 -2.39
CA ARG A 174 0.25 -16.19 -2.95
C ARG A 174 0.44 -16.13 -4.45
N LEU A 175 1.04 -17.19 -5.01
CA LEU A 175 1.16 -17.35 -6.45
C LEU A 175 -0.22 -17.28 -7.10
N HIS A 176 -0.34 -16.40 -8.08
CA HIS A 176 -1.59 -16.16 -8.75
C HIS A 176 -1.42 -15.80 -10.21
N ILE A 177 -2.51 -15.98 -10.96
CA ILE A 177 -2.57 -15.70 -12.39
C ILE A 177 -3.99 -15.30 -12.79
N ALA A 178 -4.10 -14.20 -13.54
CA ALA A 178 -5.38 -13.74 -14.09
C ALA A 178 -5.47 -14.09 -15.58
N ARG A 179 -6.62 -14.63 -15.98
CA ARG A 179 -6.89 -15.08 -17.35
C ARG A 179 -8.20 -14.49 -17.84
N ASN A 180 -8.23 -14.09 -19.10
CA ASN A 180 -9.46 -13.72 -19.78
C ASN A 180 -9.65 -14.58 -21.04
N ARG A 181 -10.29 -15.73 -20.88
CA ARG A 181 -10.60 -16.69 -21.96
C ARG A 181 -11.82 -16.29 -22.79
N GLY A 182 -12.51 -15.20 -22.44
CA GLY A 182 -13.69 -14.73 -23.16
C GLY A 182 -13.37 -13.79 -24.32
N ALA A 183 -14.40 -13.46 -25.09
CA ALA A 183 -14.30 -12.62 -26.28
C ALA A 183 -14.31 -11.11 -25.97
N GLU A 184 -14.82 -10.72 -24.80
CA GLU A 184 -14.86 -9.32 -24.36
C GLU A 184 -13.72 -9.00 -23.39
N ARG A 185 -13.44 -7.72 -23.19
CA ARG A 185 -12.45 -7.24 -22.23
C ARG A 185 -13.00 -7.37 -20.81
N ARG A 186 -12.24 -8.03 -19.93
CA ARG A 186 -12.53 -8.10 -18.49
C ARG A 186 -12.04 -6.84 -17.81
N ILE A 187 -12.85 -6.19 -16.97
CA ILE A 187 -12.49 -4.95 -16.26
C ILE A 187 -12.84 -5.07 -14.79
N HIS A 188 -11.86 -4.87 -13.90
CA HIS A 188 -12.07 -4.75 -12.46
C HIS A 188 -11.65 -3.37 -11.98
N LEU A 189 -12.35 -2.84 -10.97
CA LEU A 189 -11.81 -1.79 -10.12
C LEU A 189 -10.96 -2.46 -9.03
N VAL A 190 -9.68 -2.11 -8.98
CA VAL A 190 -8.71 -2.62 -8.00
C VAL A 190 -8.38 -1.50 -7.05
N VAL A 191 -8.49 -1.79 -5.75
CA VAL A 191 -8.33 -0.82 -4.68
C VAL A 191 -7.32 -1.34 -3.69
N ASP A 192 -6.27 -0.57 -3.48
CA ASP A 192 -5.24 -0.84 -2.49
C ASP A 192 -5.57 -0.02 -1.23
N THR A 193 -5.65 -0.69 -0.09
CA THR A 193 -6.12 -0.12 1.19
C THR A 193 -5.40 -0.78 2.37
N VAL A 194 -5.82 -0.44 3.59
CA VAL A 194 -5.26 -0.94 4.84
C VAL A 194 -6.34 -1.61 5.69
N PRO A 195 -5.99 -2.59 6.54
CA PRO A 195 -6.94 -3.16 7.49
C PRO A 195 -7.42 -2.08 8.48
N THR A 196 -8.73 -1.94 8.60
CA THR A 196 -9.43 -1.17 9.65
C THR A 196 -10.49 -2.07 10.30
N PRO A 197 -10.88 -1.84 11.57
CA PRO A 197 -11.93 -2.64 12.20
C PRO A 197 -13.21 -2.72 11.36
N GLU A 198 -13.60 -1.61 10.74
CA GLU A 198 -14.81 -1.49 9.92
C GLU A 198 -14.69 -2.26 8.60
N LEU A 199 -13.53 -2.23 7.94
CA LEU A 199 -13.28 -3.04 6.74
C LEU A 199 -13.22 -4.53 7.10
N MET A 200 -12.60 -4.87 8.23
CA MET A 200 -12.53 -6.26 8.70
C MET A 200 -13.92 -6.83 8.97
N ALA A 201 -14.87 -6.02 9.47
CA ALA A 201 -16.25 -6.44 9.70
C ALA A 201 -17.00 -6.84 8.42
N LEU A 202 -16.47 -6.52 7.23
CA LEU A 202 -17.03 -6.94 5.94
C LEU A 202 -16.60 -8.36 5.54
N PHE A 203 -15.59 -8.95 6.17
CA PHE A 203 -15.18 -10.32 5.86
C PHE A 203 -16.21 -11.34 6.36
N PRO A 204 -16.34 -12.50 5.69
CA PRO A 204 -17.18 -13.60 6.18
C PRO A 204 -16.78 -14.03 7.60
N ALA A 205 -17.75 -14.34 8.46
CA ALA A 205 -17.48 -14.75 9.85
C ALA A 205 -16.48 -15.90 9.94
N GLY A 206 -16.67 -16.96 9.14
CA GLY A 206 -15.74 -18.10 9.13
C GLY A 206 -14.33 -17.79 8.63
N PHE A 207 -14.13 -16.68 7.89
CA PHE A 207 -12.78 -16.20 7.58
C PHE A 207 -12.14 -15.53 8.81
N LEU A 208 -12.92 -14.71 9.52
CA LEU A 208 -12.46 -13.97 10.71
C LEU A 208 -12.20 -14.90 11.91
N ASP A 209 -12.96 -15.99 12.04
CA ASP A 209 -12.80 -16.99 13.10
C ASP A 209 -11.42 -17.68 13.04
N GLU A 210 -10.85 -17.79 11.84
CA GLU A 210 -9.57 -18.46 11.57
C GLU A 210 -8.41 -17.46 11.34
N LEU A 211 -8.70 -16.15 11.32
CA LEU A 211 -7.71 -15.10 11.06
C LEU A 211 -6.79 -14.93 12.28
N PRO A 212 -5.45 -15.07 12.15
CA PRO A 212 -4.53 -14.84 13.25
C PRO A 212 -4.40 -13.34 13.55
N TRP A 213 -5.29 -12.80 14.37
CA TRP A 213 -5.34 -11.38 14.73
C TRP A 213 -4.03 -10.80 15.28
N SER A 214 -3.19 -11.61 15.92
CA SER A 214 -1.85 -11.19 16.36
C SER A 214 -0.92 -10.80 15.21
N ASP A 215 -1.19 -11.25 14.00
CA ASP A 215 -0.43 -10.92 12.80
C ASP A 215 -1.11 -9.87 11.92
N VAL A 216 -2.30 -9.38 12.28
CA VAL A 216 -2.96 -8.34 11.50
C VAL A 216 -2.41 -6.98 11.91
N LEU A 217 -1.71 -6.30 11.00
CA LEU A 217 -1.32 -4.90 11.22
C LEU A 217 -2.50 -3.98 10.89
N MET A 218 -3.22 -3.56 11.93
CA MET A 218 -4.33 -2.61 11.83
C MET A 218 -3.81 -1.19 11.64
N ALA A 219 -4.41 -0.43 10.72
CA ALA A 219 -4.04 0.96 10.51
C ALA A 219 -4.55 1.87 11.64
N ARG A 220 -3.68 2.78 12.08
CA ARG A 220 -4.03 3.92 12.93
C ARG A 220 -4.31 5.15 12.10
N GLU A 221 -5.26 5.94 12.58
CA GLU A 221 -5.56 7.25 12.03
C GLU A 221 -4.38 8.22 12.26
N PRO A 222 -4.00 9.03 11.25
CA PRO A 222 -3.02 10.08 11.43
C PRO A 222 -3.44 11.09 12.50
N LEU A 223 -2.49 11.51 13.33
CA LEU A 223 -2.68 12.55 14.33
C LEU A 223 -1.86 13.78 13.93
N PRO A 224 -2.49 14.89 13.50
CA PRO A 224 -1.74 16.05 13.03
C PRO A 224 -0.92 16.68 14.15
N LEU A 225 0.34 17.02 13.84
CA LEU A 225 1.22 17.75 14.73
C LEU A 225 1.06 19.26 14.52
N GLN A 226 1.07 20.02 15.61
CA GLN A 226 1.19 21.47 15.56
C GLN A 226 2.58 21.87 15.04
N PRO A 227 2.73 23.06 14.40
CA PRO A 227 4.01 23.49 13.85
C PRO A 227 5.18 23.46 14.86
N PHE A 228 4.94 23.81 16.13
CA PHE A 228 5.98 23.78 17.15
C PHE A 228 6.45 22.36 17.49
N GLU A 229 5.55 21.36 17.43
CA GLU A 229 5.89 19.95 17.66
C GLU A 229 6.75 19.42 16.52
N GLN A 230 6.41 19.76 15.26
CA GLN A 230 7.23 19.39 14.11
C GLN A 230 8.65 19.96 14.22
N LEU A 231 8.77 21.22 14.65
CA LEU A 231 10.05 21.88 14.84
C LEU A 231 10.89 21.25 15.95
N ALA A 232 10.25 20.79 17.03
CA ALA A 232 10.88 20.11 18.16
C ALA A 232 11.35 18.68 17.80
N LEU A 233 10.71 18.04 16.82
CA LEU A 233 11.01 16.67 16.38
C LEU A 233 12.10 16.59 15.30
N ARG A 234 12.71 17.70 14.91
CA ARG A 234 13.85 17.70 13.98
C ARG A 234 15.12 17.16 14.65
N CYS A 235 15.83 16.28 13.96
CA CYS A 235 17.06 15.71 14.48
C CYS A 235 18.00 15.24 13.36
N HIS A 236 19.28 15.08 13.69
CA HIS A 236 20.19 14.23 12.92
C HIS A 236 20.18 12.82 13.50
N VAL A 237 20.13 11.81 12.65
CA VAL A 237 20.11 10.41 13.06
C VAL A 237 20.58 9.51 11.93
N ASP A 238 21.43 8.54 12.25
CA ASP A 238 21.84 7.52 11.28
C ASP A 238 20.69 6.53 11.07
N ILE A 239 20.46 6.13 9.82
CA ILE A 239 19.34 5.30 9.40
C ILE A 239 19.88 3.89 9.09
N PRO A 240 19.29 2.80 9.60
CA PRO A 240 19.65 1.45 9.18
C PRO A 240 19.51 1.30 7.66
N ALA A 241 20.52 0.76 6.97
CA ALA A 241 20.54 0.75 5.51
C ALA A 241 19.39 -0.05 4.89
N ASN A 242 18.84 -1.03 5.62
CA ASN A 242 17.67 -1.81 5.21
C ASN A 242 16.32 -1.13 5.47
N PHE A 243 16.29 -0.05 6.26
CA PHE A 243 15.03 0.62 6.61
C PHE A 243 14.34 1.29 5.41
N PRO A 244 15.05 1.93 4.46
CA PRO A 244 14.47 2.46 3.22
C PRO A 244 13.93 1.39 2.26
N ASP A 245 14.25 0.12 2.48
CA ASP A 245 13.97 -0.97 1.53
C ASP A 245 12.58 -1.54 1.75
N TRP A 246 11.58 -0.87 1.18
CA TRP A 246 10.18 -1.28 1.25
C TRP A 246 9.77 -2.30 0.17
N SER A 247 10.66 -2.61 -0.78
CA SER A 247 10.53 -3.72 -1.73
C SER A 247 11.64 -4.76 -1.50
N ASP A 248 11.37 -6.03 -1.81
CA ASP A 248 12.24 -7.18 -1.49
C ASP A 248 13.60 -7.25 -2.25
N ASP A 249 13.92 -6.24 -3.07
CA ASP A 249 14.98 -6.31 -4.09
C ASP A 249 16.34 -5.69 -3.67
N SER A 250 16.48 -5.15 -2.46
CA SER A 250 17.65 -4.30 -2.11
C SER A 250 18.90 -5.08 -1.66
N GLY A 251 18.71 -6.14 -0.88
CA GLY A 251 19.79 -6.89 -0.22
C GLY A 251 20.63 -6.11 0.81
N ALA A 252 20.17 -4.96 1.33
CA ALA A 252 20.99 -4.14 2.24
C ALA A 252 21.20 -4.79 3.63
N ASP A 253 22.40 -4.64 4.17
CA ASP A 253 22.74 -5.13 5.51
C ASP A 253 22.16 -4.19 6.59
N PRO A 254 21.35 -4.68 7.53
CA PRO A 254 20.84 -3.87 8.64
C PRO A 254 21.93 -3.28 9.56
N ASP A 255 23.13 -3.84 9.57
CA ASP A 255 24.26 -3.32 10.34
C ASP A 255 24.89 -2.08 9.69
N ASP A 256 24.68 -1.87 8.39
CA ASP A 256 25.10 -0.66 7.70
C ASP A 256 24.22 0.54 8.10
N SER A 257 24.82 1.73 8.06
CA SER A 257 24.16 2.97 8.46
C SER A 257 24.32 4.04 7.39
N LEU A 258 23.22 4.69 7.05
CA LEU A 258 23.15 5.81 6.14
C LEU A 258 23.05 7.11 6.93
N PRO A 259 23.79 8.18 6.55
CA PRO A 259 23.64 9.47 7.22
C PRO A 259 22.22 10.00 6.99
N GLY A 260 21.54 10.42 8.05
CA GLY A 260 20.15 10.84 7.97
C GLY A 260 19.80 12.05 8.84
N SER A 261 18.66 12.64 8.52
CA SER A 261 18.02 13.70 9.30
C SER A 261 16.50 13.60 9.20
N VAL A 262 15.83 14.11 10.22
CA VAL A 262 14.40 14.45 10.18
C VAL A 262 14.28 15.96 10.12
N GLU A 263 13.67 16.46 9.05
CA GLU A 263 13.54 17.87 8.74
C GLU A 263 12.08 18.26 8.52
N VAL A 264 11.74 19.54 8.68
CA VAL A 264 10.43 20.05 8.26
C VAL A 264 10.56 20.55 6.82
N ARG A 265 9.76 19.99 5.91
CA ARG A 265 9.66 20.41 4.50
C ARG A 265 8.19 20.49 4.12
N ASP A 266 7.79 21.59 3.49
CA ASP A 266 6.41 21.84 3.05
C ASP A 266 5.34 21.58 4.15
N GLY A 267 5.65 21.93 5.40
CA GLY A 267 4.75 21.78 6.55
C GLY A 267 4.60 20.35 7.09
N ARG A 268 5.52 19.43 6.72
CA ARG A 268 5.55 18.04 7.17
C ARG A 268 6.96 17.66 7.64
N LEU A 269 7.05 16.70 8.57
CA LEU A 269 8.30 16.03 8.86
C LEU A 269 8.69 15.09 7.72
N THR A 270 9.97 15.12 7.34
CA THR A 270 10.52 14.38 6.21
C THR A 270 11.81 13.71 6.65
N LEU A 271 11.93 12.41 6.38
CA LEU A 271 13.17 11.67 6.52
C LEU A 271 14.06 11.95 5.30
N CYS A 272 15.21 12.56 5.58
CA CYS A 272 16.26 12.82 4.59
C CYS A 272 17.38 11.80 4.77
N ILE A 273 17.93 11.32 3.65
CA ILE A 273 19.05 10.36 3.61
C ILE A 273 20.14 10.95 2.71
N ALA A 274 21.36 11.02 3.23
CA ALA A 274 22.49 11.66 2.56
C ALA A 274 22.19 13.11 2.09
N GLY A 275 21.35 13.84 2.85
CA GLY A 275 20.96 15.23 2.56
C GLY A 275 19.76 15.38 1.61
N GLU A 276 19.30 14.29 1.00
CA GLU A 276 18.17 14.30 0.07
C GLU A 276 16.87 13.88 0.76
N PRO A 277 15.73 14.54 0.51
CA PRO A 277 14.44 14.13 1.05
C PRO A 277 14.03 12.79 0.42
N ARG A 278 13.64 11.80 1.24
CA ARG A 278 13.28 10.47 0.75
C ARG A 278 11.85 10.07 1.09
N PHE A 279 11.42 10.32 2.32
CA PHE A 279 10.11 9.89 2.78
C PHE A 279 9.42 10.97 3.60
N GLY A 280 8.18 11.29 3.26
CA GLY A 280 7.32 12.05 4.16
C GLY A 280 7.00 11.19 5.39
N LEU A 281 6.83 11.82 6.55
CA LEU A 281 6.50 11.15 7.79
C LEU A 281 5.07 11.50 8.21
N VAL A 282 4.26 10.46 8.43
CA VAL A 282 2.87 10.58 8.87
C VAL A 282 2.79 10.19 10.34
N HIS A 283 2.51 11.17 11.20
CA HIS A 283 2.41 10.95 12.64
C HIS A 283 1.16 10.13 12.98
N ILE A 284 1.34 9.09 13.78
CA ILE A 284 0.31 8.14 14.21
C ILE A 284 0.25 8.02 15.75
N GLY A 285 0.69 9.07 16.44
CA GLY A 285 0.72 9.18 17.90
C GLY A 285 2.06 8.84 18.53
N ASN A 286 2.32 9.34 19.75
CA ASN A 286 3.53 9.07 20.54
C ASN A 286 4.85 9.37 19.82
N ALA A 287 4.88 10.39 18.94
CA ALA A 287 6.01 10.68 18.08
C ALA A 287 6.48 9.46 17.25
N GLU A 288 5.54 8.57 16.93
CA GLU A 288 5.71 7.47 15.98
C GLU A 288 5.16 7.89 14.62
N PHE A 289 5.89 7.51 13.58
CA PHE A 289 5.63 7.91 12.21
C PHE A 289 5.70 6.70 11.30
N ARG A 290 4.69 6.53 10.45
CA ARG A 290 4.81 5.67 9.25
C ARG A 290 5.31 6.48 8.07
N LEU A 291 5.80 5.80 7.04
CA LEU A 291 6.20 6.44 5.80
C LEU A 291 4.97 6.89 4.99
N GLN A 292 5.04 8.07 4.38
CA GLN A 292 4.02 8.58 3.48
C GLN A 292 3.82 7.63 2.30
N GLY A 293 2.56 7.34 1.97
CA GLY A 293 2.20 6.38 0.92
C GLY A 293 2.31 4.91 1.35
N TRP A 294 2.71 4.63 2.59
CA TRP A 294 2.95 3.27 3.09
C TRP A 294 2.19 2.93 4.37
N THR A 295 2.36 1.69 4.84
CA THR A 295 1.69 1.12 6.00
C THR A 295 2.58 1.20 7.26
N GLU A 296 2.07 0.69 8.38
CA GLU A 296 2.81 0.57 9.64
C GLU A 296 3.76 -0.64 9.70
N GLU A 297 3.93 -1.33 8.56
CA GLU A 297 5.04 -2.26 8.33
C GLU A 297 6.37 -1.60 8.68
N ARG A 298 6.53 -0.31 8.38
CA ARG A 298 7.70 0.49 8.76
C ARG A 298 7.33 1.73 9.54
N THR A 299 7.96 1.89 10.70
CA THR A 299 7.76 3.07 11.54
C THR A 299 9.04 3.60 12.15
N ILE A 300 9.03 4.89 12.47
CA ILE A 300 10.10 5.59 13.18
C ILE A 300 9.49 6.21 14.43
N VAL A 301 10.06 5.94 15.61
CA VAL A 301 9.72 6.63 16.86
C VAL A 301 10.83 7.61 17.21
N LEU A 302 10.49 8.87 17.42
CA LEU A 302 11.43 9.93 17.80
C LEU A 302 11.28 10.26 19.29
N ASP A 303 12.24 9.83 20.09
CA ASP A 303 12.24 9.96 21.55
C ASP A 303 13.35 10.94 21.95
N LEU A 304 13.07 12.23 21.70
CA LEU A 304 14.07 13.30 21.70
C LEU A 304 14.23 14.03 23.04
N ASP A 305 13.24 13.95 23.94
CA ASP A 305 13.25 14.65 25.23
C ASP A 305 14.05 13.92 26.32
N ARG A 306 14.60 12.74 26.01
CA ARG A 306 15.41 11.97 26.94
C ARG A 306 16.80 12.57 27.10
N ALA A 307 17.43 12.30 28.25
CA ALA A 307 18.82 12.66 28.51
C ALA A 307 19.80 12.12 27.44
N LYS A 308 19.45 11.01 26.79
CA LYS A 308 20.12 10.47 25.59
C LYS A 308 19.06 10.28 24.50
N PRO A 309 18.85 11.29 23.62
CA PRO A 309 17.86 11.22 22.56
C PRO A 309 18.09 10.03 21.63
N VAL A 310 17.02 9.38 21.19
CA VAL A 310 17.09 8.16 20.37
C VAL A 310 15.96 8.14 19.34
N ALA A 311 16.25 7.61 18.15
CA ALA A 311 15.22 7.17 17.21
C ALA A 311 15.16 5.63 17.21
N ARG A 312 13.94 5.09 17.13
CA ARG A 312 13.71 3.65 16.94
C ARG A 312 13.14 3.44 15.55
N PHE A 313 13.85 2.70 14.72
CA PHE A 313 13.39 2.27 13.41
C PHE A 313 12.83 0.86 13.54
N ARG A 314 11.63 0.63 13.03
CA ARG A 314 10.91 -0.63 13.17
C ARG A 314 10.50 -1.16 11.81
N VAL A 315 10.71 -2.45 11.60
CA VAL A 315 10.24 -3.21 10.44
C VAL A 315 9.42 -4.38 10.96
N ARG A 316 8.19 -4.55 10.47
CA ARG A 316 7.23 -5.54 10.97
C ARG A 316 6.74 -6.45 9.87
N CYS A 317 6.50 -7.70 10.23
CA CYS A 317 5.70 -8.64 9.42
C CYS A 317 4.79 -9.39 10.39
N GLY A 318 3.55 -8.93 10.50
CA GLY A 318 2.59 -9.39 11.50
C GLY A 318 3.13 -9.21 12.91
N ARG A 319 3.20 -10.28 13.69
CA ARG A 319 3.75 -10.24 15.06
C ARG A 319 5.28 -10.12 15.12
N SER A 320 5.99 -10.37 14.01
CA SER A 320 7.45 -10.24 13.95
C SER A 320 7.83 -8.76 13.87
N LEU A 321 8.82 -8.35 14.67
CA LEU A 321 9.29 -6.97 14.75
C LEU A 321 10.81 -6.94 14.87
N ASP A 322 11.46 -6.34 13.88
CA ASP A 322 12.85 -5.92 13.98
C ASP A 322 12.90 -4.45 14.43
N GLU A 323 13.70 -4.16 15.46
CA GLU A 323 13.85 -2.80 15.99
C GLU A 323 15.33 -2.40 16.05
N TYR A 324 15.65 -1.24 15.48
CA TYR A 324 16.97 -0.65 15.47
C TYR A 324 16.97 0.67 16.23
N LEU A 325 17.75 0.74 17.31
CA LEU A 325 17.94 1.97 18.08
C LEU A 325 19.13 2.74 17.54
N ARG A 326 18.94 4.04 17.30
CA ARG A 326 19.97 4.95 16.77
C ARG A 326 20.03 6.22 17.62
N PRO A 327 21.21 6.64 18.11
CA PRO A 327 21.36 7.91 18.80
C PRO A 327 20.89 9.07 17.92
N ALA A 328 20.03 9.92 18.45
CA ALA A 328 19.55 11.11 17.75
C ALA A 328 20.21 12.36 18.31
N LYS A 329 20.40 13.38 17.47
CA LYS A 329 20.87 14.70 17.88
C LYS A 329 19.78 15.72 17.53
N PRO A 330 18.95 16.16 18.51
CA PRO A 330 17.92 17.16 18.27
C PRO A 330 18.50 18.45 17.69
N VAL A 331 17.79 19.05 16.74
CA VAL A 331 18.19 20.34 16.18
C VAL A 331 17.67 21.44 17.11
N ALA A 332 18.59 22.22 17.70
CA ALA A 332 18.22 23.34 18.56
C ALA A 332 17.24 24.29 17.85
N HIS A 333 16.10 24.56 18.48
CA HIS A 333 15.21 25.62 18.06
C HIS A 333 15.63 26.91 18.77
N ALA A 334 15.82 28.00 18.04
CA ALA A 334 15.97 29.31 18.66
C ALA A 334 14.65 29.64 19.36
N SER A 335 14.63 29.62 20.69
CA SER A 335 13.47 30.06 21.46
C SER A 335 13.13 31.47 20.99
N SER A 336 12.00 31.64 20.30
CA SER A 336 11.36 32.94 20.23
C SER A 336 10.86 33.21 21.65
N THR A 337 11.70 33.84 22.45
CA THR A 337 11.37 34.37 23.76
C THR A 337 10.11 35.24 23.63
N PRO A 338 9.13 35.14 24.56
CA PRO A 338 7.89 35.91 24.48
C PRO A 338 8.12 37.43 24.48
#